data_AF-A0A2E6YSM6-F1
#
_entry.id   AF-A0A2E6YSM6-F1
#
_cell.length_a   1.000
_cell.length_b   1.000
_cell.length_c   1.000
_cell.angle_alpha   90.00
_cell.angle_beta   90.00
_cell.angle_gamma   90.00
#
_symmetry.space_group_name_H-M   'P 1'
#
loop_
_entity.id
_entity.type
_entity.pdbx_description
1 polymer ?
#
loop_
_entity_poly.entity_id
_entity_poly.type
_entity_poly.pdbx_seq_one_letter_code
_entity_poly.pdbx_strand_id
1 'polypeptide(L)'
;MRIWTYLRPFSYSGADYTVEVFFTFSQTVSRLFKGGELLDEQSVHHMDGVQTFTHVLPTAFGGALRVEAGYVSWWSVGITVLDGERTVYESHPGKNVRFAEGMMQGGVRSGGRDASSESASSGLDLAEMVHTNQNKWQRNKYSIYADLALGALFYLVGKFTEDLALAAIVGAGAGLALVVLQRFVKVDLLGGFAVFGTIMLVISAIFSLALQDDYWVQMKGTVLGLFTASIFMIDGVFRQGAYFGARIERYMPLPLHHNRIAIGMSALGMVMAFANYYVAENFSEDFWLTWTTFLDMPLSMGLFYAIIFWARKKSTGPA
;
A
#
# COMPACT_ATOMS: atom_id res chain seq x y z
N MET A 1 -1.57 20.71 -7.05
CA MET A 1 -3.02 20.67 -6.77
C MET A 1 -3.23 20.07 -5.39
N ARG A 2 -4.03 20.72 -4.52
CA ARG A 2 -4.35 20.23 -3.17
C ARG A 2 -5.57 19.32 -3.26
N ILE A 3 -5.48 18.12 -2.70
CA ILE A 3 -6.56 17.13 -2.70
C ILE A 3 -7.45 17.34 -1.47
N TRP A 4 -6.81 17.56 -0.31
CA TRP A 4 -7.50 17.72 0.96
C TRP A 4 -6.63 18.52 1.94
N THR A 5 -7.28 19.23 2.88
CA THR A 5 -6.61 20.05 3.89
C THR A 5 -7.27 19.85 5.25
N TYR A 6 -6.47 19.62 6.28
CA TYR A 6 -6.86 19.71 7.69
C TYR A 6 -6.34 21.01 8.30
N LEU A 7 -7.22 21.75 8.96
CA LEU A 7 -6.86 22.93 9.75
C LEU A 7 -7.03 22.61 11.23
N ARG A 8 -6.02 22.96 12.03
CA ARG A 8 -5.98 22.73 13.48
C ARG A 8 -5.53 24.02 14.20
N PRO A 9 -6.48 24.90 14.54
CA PRO A 9 -6.18 26.11 15.30
C PRO A 9 -5.92 25.77 16.78
N PHE A 10 -5.00 26.50 17.41
CA PHE A 10 -4.75 26.44 18.85
C PHE A 10 -4.24 27.79 19.36
N SER A 11 -4.47 28.10 20.63
CA SER A 11 -3.99 29.34 21.25
C SER A 11 -2.94 29.01 22.31
N TYR A 12 -1.84 29.75 22.31
CA TYR A 12 -0.76 29.59 23.28
C TYR A 12 -0.14 30.93 23.65
N SER A 13 0.00 31.20 24.95
CA SER A 13 0.57 32.46 25.48
C SER A 13 -0.05 33.73 24.89
N GLY A 14 -1.37 33.72 24.68
CA GLY A 14 -2.12 34.88 24.15
C GLY A 14 -1.96 35.12 22.64
N ALA A 15 -1.32 34.21 21.91
CA ALA A 15 -1.25 34.24 20.45
C ALA A 15 -2.00 33.04 19.84
N ASP A 16 -2.62 33.28 18.68
CA ASP A 16 -3.33 32.26 17.92
C ASP A 16 -2.43 31.66 16.86
N TYR A 17 -2.39 30.34 16.84
CA TYR A 17 -1.62 29.53 15.92
C TYR A 17 -2.56 28.64 15.11
N THR A 18 -2.11 28.21 13.94
CA THR A 18 -2.85 27.24 13.12
C THR A 18 -1.88 26.31 12.42
N VAL A 19 -2.09 25.01 12.59
CA VAL A 19 -1.42 23.99 11.78
C VAL A 19 -2.31 23.65 10.59
N GLU A 20 -1.77 23.82 9.38
CA GLU A 20 -2.38 23.37 8.13
C GLU A 20 -1.64 22.12 7.65
N VAL A 21 -2.34 21.00 7.55
CA VAL A 21 -1.80 19.78 6.92
C VAL A 21 -2.59 19.49 5.67
N PHE A 22 -1.94 19.50 4.51
CA PHE A 22 -2.60 19.24 3.23
C PHE A 22 -1.91 18.17 2.40
N PHE A 23 -2.71 17.49 1.57
CA PHE A 23 -2.27 16.43 0.69
C PHE A 23 -2.22 16.94 -0.75
N THR A 24 -1.16 16.56 -1.45
CA THR A 24 -1.04 16.67 -2.91
C THR A 24 -1.06 15.28 -3.52
N PHE A 25 -0.79 15.14 -4.83
CA PHE A 25 -0.65 13.82 -5.43
C PHE A 25 0.62 13.07 -4.98
N SER A 26 1.68 13.81 -4.61
CA SER A 26 3.01 13.24 -4.35
C SER A 26 3.50 13.45 -2.93
N GLN A 27 2.99 14.47 -2.23
CA GLN A 27 3.49 14.89 -0.91
C GLN A 27 2.36 15.21 0.07
N THR A 28 2.63 14.98 1.34
CA THR A 28 1.92 15.59 2.46
C THR A 28 2.75 16.76 2.97
N VAL A 29 2.11 17.92 3.20
CA VAL A 29 2.77 19.14 3.64
C VAL A 29 2.12 19.63 4.92
N SER A 30 2.93 19.99 5.92
CA SER A 30 2.50 20.60 7.17
C SER A 30 3.08 22.01 7.30
N ARG A 31 2.21 22.98 7.60
CA ARG A 31 2.57 24.39 7.80
C ARG A 31 2.09 24.86 9.14
N LEU A 32 2.92 25.63 9.83
CA LEU A 32 2.57 26.27 11.09
C LEU A 32 2.48 27.77 10.90
N PHE A 33 1.33 28.35 11.26
CA PHE A 33 1.06 29.78 11.18
C PHE A 33 0.88 30.38 12.57
N LYS A 34 1.23 31.67 12.73
CA LYS A 34 0.87 32.52 13.87
C LYS A 34 0.22 33.79 13.38
N GLY A 35 -1.07 34.00 13.68
CA GLY A 35 -1.81 35.19 13.24
C GLY A 35 -1.79 35.45 11.71
N GLY A 36 -1.53 34.43 10.90
CA GLY A 36 -1.40 34.52 9.43
C GLY A 36 0.03 34.53 8.89
N GLU A 37 1.04 34.70 9.75
CA GLU A 37 2.45 34.59 9.37
C GLU A 37 2.89 33.12 9.36
N LEU A 38 3.53 32.67 8.28
CA LEU A 38 4.09 31.31 8.17
C LEU A 38 5.38 31.23 8.99
N LEU A 39 5.39 30.37 10.01
CA LEU A 39 6.53 30.17 10.89
C LEU A 39 7.40 28.98 10.48
N ASP A 40 6.79 27.90 10.00
CA ASP A 40 7.50 26.70 9.57
C ASP A 40 6.71 25.94 8.50
N GLU A 41 7.42 25.27 7.61
CA GLU A 41 6.87 24.40 6.55
C GLU A 41 7.72 23.14 6.41
N GLN A 42 7.07 21.99 6.47
CA GLN A 42 7.69 20.69 6.27
C GLN A 42 6.89 19.89 5.25
N SER A 43 7.57 19.06 4.46
CA SER A 43 6.92 18.19 3.47
C SER A 43 7.54 16.81 3.46
N VAL A 44 6.71 15.80 3.27
CA VAL A 44 7.11 14.39 3.19
C VAL A 44 6.49 13.82 1.92
N HIS A 45 7.30 13.13 1.11
CA HIS A 45 6.79 12.46 -0.08
C HIS A 45 6.02 11.20 0.33
N HIS A 46 4.89 10.88 -0.32
CA HIS A 46 4.08 9.70 0.06
C HIS A 46 4.87 8.37 0.00
N MET A 47 5.90 8.33 -0.85
CA MET A 47 6.80 7.17 -0.98
C MET A 47 7.79 7.03 0.19
N ASP A 48 7.97 8.09 0.99
CA ASP A 48 8.82 8.12 2.17
C ASP A 48 8.08 7.58 3.42
N GLY A 49 6.86 7.07 3.24
CA GLY A 49 6.03 6.55 4.32
C GLY A 49 5.25 7.63 5.07
N VAL A 50 4.62 7.22 6.17
CA VAL A 50 3.86 8.13 7.03
C VAL A 50 4.78 8.62 8.13
N GLN A 51 4.91 9.94 8.24
CA GLN A 51 5.73 10.61 9.25
C GLN A 51 4.92 11.69 9.98
N THR A 52 5.22 11.87 11.26
CA THR A 52 4.67 12.93 12.10
C THR A 52 5.56 14.17 11.96
N PHE A 53 4.97 15.27 11.53
CA PHE A 53 5.67 16.55 11.42
C PHE A 53 5.91 17.11 12.83
N THR A 54 7.11 17.63 13.07
CA THR A 54 7.45 18.25 14.36
C THR A 54 7.95 19.65 14.12
N HIS A 55 7.13 20.66 14.44
CA HIS A 55 7.50 22.06 14.34
C HIS A 55 8.04 22.52 15.70
N VAL A 56 9.22 23.13 15.72
CA VAL A 56 9.87 23.60 16.95
C VAL A 56 9.91 25.13 16.95
N LEU A 57 9.28 25.74 17.96
CA LEU A 57 9.26 27.18 18.14
C LEU A 57 10.09 27.58 19.37
N PRO A 58 11.02 28.54 19.24
CA PRO A 58 11.72 29.08 20.39
C PRO A 58 10.74 29.90 21.25
N THR A 59 10.74 29.66 22.57
CA THR A 59 9.96 30.45 23.52
C THR A 59 10.82 31.51 24.21
N ALA A 60 10.20 32.60 24.66
CA ALA A 60 10.88 33.71 25.32
C ALA A 60 11.63 33.33 26.61
N PHE A 61 11.31 32.17 27.21
CA PHE A 61 11.89 31.69 28.46
C PHE A 61 12.97 30.59 28.26
N GLY A 62 13.48 30.43 27.04
CA GLY A 62 14.54 29.46 26.75
C GLY A 62 14.07 28.00 26.61
N GLY A 63 12.77 27.74 26.73
CA GLY A 63 12.14 26.48 26.35
C GLY A 63 11.86 26.41 24.84
N ALA A 64 11.59 25.21 24.33
CA ALA A 64 11.16 25.01 22.95
C ALA A 64 9.74 24.43 22.94
N LEU A 65 8.79 25.16 22.34
CA LEU A 65 7.44 24.67 22.11
C LEU A 65 7.48 23.73 20.90
N ARG A 66 7.07 22.48 21.09
CA ARG A 66 7.01 21.49 20.02
C ARG A 66 5.56 21.25 19.62
N VAL A 67 5.27 21.40 18.34
CA VAL A 67 3.96 21.10 17.75
C VAL A 67 4.12 19.86 16.88
N GLU A 68 3.57 18.75 17.34
CA GLU A 68 3.54 17.50 16.58
C GLU A 68 2.23 17.41 15.79
N ALA A 69 2.31 17.15 14.49
CA ALA A 69 1.17 16.99 13.60
C ALA A 69 1.25 15.66 12.85
N GLY A 70 0.26 14.79 13.05
CA GLY A 70 0.28 13.44 12.51
C GLY A 70 -1.07 12.74 12.61
N TYR A 71 -1.13 11.51 12.10
CA TYR A 71 -2.37 10.75 12.06
C TYR A 71 -2.80 10.30 13.45
N VAL A 72 -4.05 10.59 13.81
CA VAL A 72 -4.72 10.02 15.01
C VAL A 72 -5.60 8.82 14.65
N SER A 73 -5.87 8.62 13.36
CA SER A 73 -6.53 7.47 12.74
C SER A 73 -6.17 7.43 11.25
N TRP A 74 -6.60 6.39 10.53
CA TRP A 74 -6.42 6.31 9.07
C TRP A 74 -7.10 7.43 8.26
N TRP A 75 -7.98 8.21 8.89
CA TRP A 75 -8.83 9.19 8.22
C TRP A 75 -8.72 10.60 8.81
N SER A 76 -7.92 10.80 9.85
CA SER A 76 -7.83 12.08 10.54
C SER A 76 -6.41 12.38 11.01
N VAL A 77 -6.01 13.61 10.78
CA VAL A 77 -4.78 14.20 11.31
C VAL A 77 -5.12 15.04 12.55
N GLY A 78 -4.35 14.83 13.61
CA GLY A 78 -4.41 15.60 14.85
C GLY A 78 -3.09 16.34 15.10
N ILE A 79 -3.16 17.27 16.04
CA ILE A 79 -1.99 17.93 16.62
C ILE A 79 -1.93 17.75 18.14
N THR A 80 -0.70 17.70 18.64
CA THR A 80 -0.34 17.76 20.06
C THR A 80 0.72 18.84 20.23
N VAL A 81 0.52 19.75 21.19
CA VAL A 81 1.44 20.84 21.49
C VAL A 81 2.05 20.61 22.86
N LEU A 82 3.38 20.64 22.92
CA LEU A 82 4.21 20.33 24.08
C LEU A 82 5.06 21.55 24.42
N ASP A 83 5.00 22.01 25.66
CA ASP A 83 5.95 22.96 26.23
C ASP A 83 6.89 22.21 27.17
N GLY A 84 8.11 21.92 26.68
CA GLY A 84 8.99 20.94 27.30
C GLY A 84 8.37 19.54 27.31
N GLU A 85 8.17 18.97 28.50
CA GLU A 85 7.52 17.66 28.72
C GLU A 85 6.01 17.77 29.00
N ARG A 86 5.47 19.00 29.08
CA ARG A 86 4.06 19.22 29.43
C ARG A 86 3.24 19.40 28.16
N THR A 87 2.24 18.54 27.98
CA THR A 87 1.20 18.76 26.96
C THR A 87 0.34 19.96 27.34
N VAL A 88 0.33 20.98 26.47
CA VAL A 88 -0.45 22.21 26.66
C VAL A 88 -1.71 22.25 25.80
N TYR A 89 -1.73 21.50 24.69
CA TYR A 89 -2.91 21.38 23.84
C TYR A 89 -2.94 20.04 23.10
N GLU A 90 -4.13 19.46 23.00
CA GLU A 90 -4.41 18.30 22.14
C GLU A 90 -5.68 18.58 21.34
N SER A 91 -5.59 18.45 20.03
CA SER A 91 -6.80 18.50 19.18
C SER A 91 -7.74 17.32 19.41
N HIS A 92 -7.20 16.17 19.83
CA HIS A 92 -7.93 14.95 20.09
C HIS A 92 -7.48 14.37 21.43
N PRO A 93 -8.15 14.72 22.54
CA PRO A 93 -7.72 14.35 23.88
C PRO A 93 -7.46 12.85 24.03
N GLY A 94 -6.27 12.49 24.52
CA GLY A 94 -5.89 11.09 24.78
C GLY A 94 -5.60 10.25 23.54
N LYS A 95 -5.57 10.82 22.33
CA LYS A 95 -5.14 10.13 21.11
C LYS A 95 -3.71 10.48 20.74
N ASN A 96 -2.94 9.46 20.37
CA ASN A 96 -1.57 9.64 19.91
C ASN A 96 -1.55 10.10 18.45
N VAL A 97 -0.93 11.27 18.18
CA VAL A 97 -0.74 11.82 16.81
C VAL A 97 0.30 11.05 16.00
N ARG A 98 1.07 10.18 16.64
CA ARG A 98 1.99 9.22 16.02
C ARG A 98 1.35 7.85 15.79
N PHE A 99 0.02 7.74 15.75
CA PHE A 99 -0.69 6.46 15.62
C PHE A 99 -0.24 5.69 14.36
N ALA A 100 -0.17 6.36 13.21
CA ALA A 100 0.21 5.69 11.96
C ALA A 100 1.70 5.28 11.95
N GLU A 101 2.59 6.09 12.51
CA GLU A 101 4.01 5.73 12.69
C GLU A 101 4.16 4.52 13.62
N GLY A 102 3.51 4.52 14.79
CA GLY A 102 3.54 3.40 15.72
C GLY A 102 2.96 2.13 15.12
N MET A 103 1.92 2.26 14.30
CA MET A 103 1.38 1.15 13.52
C MET A 103 2.37 0.67 12.46
N MET A 104 3.10 1.56 11.76
CA MET A 104 4.18 1.23 10.81
C MET A 104 5.48 0.73 11.46
N GLN A 105 5.67 0.92 12.77
CA GLN A 105 6.81 0.43 13.55
C GLN A 105 6.51 -0.87 14.34
N GLY A 106 5.23 -1.20 14.54
CA GLY A 106 4.82 -2.55 14.96
C GLY A 106 4.48 -2.71 16.45
N GLY A 107 4.10 -1.62 17.12
CA GLY A 107 3.74 -1.65 18.53
C GLY A 107 2.32 -1.12 18.81
N VAL A 108 1.41 -2.02 19.17
CA VAL A 108 0.30 -1.67 20.07
C VAL A 108 0.92 -1.50 21.46
N ARG A 109 1.31 -0.27 21.85
CA ARG A 109 1.41 0.08 23.27
C ARG A 109 0.02 0.55 23.71
N SER A 110 -0.78 -0.40 24.20
CA SER A 110 -1.96 -0.09 25.00
C SER A 110 -1.49 0.27 26.40
N GLY A 111 -1.80 1.49 26.83
CA GLY A 111 -1.90 1.88 28.25
C GLY A 111 -0.60 2.25 28.97
N GLY A 112 -0.55 3.49 29.45
CA GLY A 112 0.19 3.85 30.67
C GLY A 112 1.50 4.59 30.47
N ARG A 113 1.55 5.81 31.06
CA ARG A 113 2.73 6.61 31.43
C ARG A 113 4.04 5.81 31.49
N ASP A 114 5.02 6.21 30.69
CA ASP A 114 6.31 6.74 31.15
C ASP A 114 7.11 7.24 29.94
N ALA A 115 7.17 8.56 29.82
CA ALA A 115 8.03 9.24 28.85
C ALA A 115 9.39 9.44 29.51
N SER A 116 10.37 8.60 29.16
CA SER A 116 11.77 9.00 29.16
C SER A 116 12.59 7.97 28.38
N SER A 117 13.41 8.48 27.45
CA SER A 117 14.48 7.78 26.70
C SER A 117 14.09 6.77 25.61
N GLU A 118 13.45 7.20 24.50
CA GLU A 118 13.36 6.41 23.24
C GLU A 118 13.39 7.26 21.94
N SER A 119 13.78 8.53 22.00
CA SER A 119 13.71 9.48 20.87
C SER A 119 14.89 9.43 19.89
N ALA A 120 16.02 8.81 20.25
CA ALA A 120 17.22 8.78 19.39
C ALA A 120 17.27 7.57 18.43
N SER A 121 16.73 6.41 18.80
CA SER A 121 16.68 5.22 17.94
C SER A 121 15.56 5.30 16.88
N SER A 122 14.45 5.97 17.21
CA SER A 122 13.25 6.06 16.38
C SER A 122 13.44 6.86 15.08
N GLY A 123 14.30 7.89 15.09
CA GLY A 123 14.59 8.70 13.90
C GLY A 123 15.50 7.99 12.89
N LEU A 124 16.37 7.11 13.37
CA LEU A 124 17.29 6.33 12.53
C LEU A 124 16.55 5.22 11.76
N ASP A 125 15.64 4.50 12.42
CA ASP A 125 14.83 3.43 11.79
C ASP A 125 13.89 3.99 10.69
N LEU A 126 13.32 5.19 10.91
CA LEU A 126 12.47 5.87 9.93
C LEU A 126 13.26 6.34 8.70
N ALA A 127 14.40 6.99 8.90
CA ALA A 127 15.26 7.44 7.80
C ALA A 127 15.80 6.25 6.97
N GLU A 128 16.13 5.13 7.63
CA GLU A 128 16.56 3.90 6.97
C GLU A 128 15.44 3.26 6.14
N MET A 129 14.21 3.20 6.68
CA MET A 129 13.04 2.73 5.93
C MET A 129 12.75 3.61 4.71
N VAL A 130 12.82 4.94 4.85
CA VAL A 130 12.63 5.91 3.76
C VAL A 130 13.63 5.65 2.63
N HIS A 131 14.91 5.57 2.97
CA HIS A 131 15.98 5.35 2.00
C HIS A 131 15.83 3.98 1.31
N THR A 132 15.43 2.95 2.06
CA THR A 132 15.16 1.62 1.52
C THR A 132 14.00 1.63 0.53
N ASN A 133 12.92 2.34 0.82
CA ASN A 133 11.75 2.45 -0.07
C ASN A 133 12.06 3.24 -1.34
N GLN A 134 12.82 4.33 -1.25
CA GLN A 134 13.28 5.08 -2.42
C GLN A 134 14.15 4.20 -3.34
N ASN A 135 15.05 3.40 -2.77
CA ASN A 135 15.87 2.47 -3.54
C ASN A 135 15.04 1.36 -4.22
N LYS A 136 14.01 0.82 -3.54
CA LYS A 136 13.06 -0.13 -4.14
C LYS A 136 12.33 0.50 -5.33
N TRP A 137 11.84 1.74 -5.19
CA TRP A 137 11.18 2.48 -6.26
C TRP A 137 12.09 2.69 -7.47
N GLN A 138 13.31 3.19 -7.26
CA GLN A 138 14.25 3.46 -8.36
C GLN A 138 14.57 2.20 -9.17
N ARG A 139 14.63 1.04 -8.51
CA ARG A 139 14.86 -0.25 -9.16
C ARG A 139 13.62 -0.75 -9.94
N ASN A 140 12.44 -0.61 -9.38
CA ASN A 140 11.22 -1.26 -9.90
C ASN A 140 10.34 -0.33 -10.76
N LYS A 141 10.62 0.97 -10.85
CA LYS A 141 9.80 1.92 -11.62
C LYS A 141 9.58 1.49 -13.08
N TYR A 142 10.60 0.90 -13.71
CA TYR A 142 10.53 0.48 -15.12
C TYR A 142 9.55 -0.68 -15.32
N SER A 143 9.47 -1.63 -14.38
CA SER A 143 8.49 -2.70 -14.47
C SER A 143 7.07 -2.22 -14.24
N ILE A 144 6.89 -1.27 -13.32
CA ILE A 144 5.59 -0.62 -13.10
C ILE A 144 5.12 0.09 -14.37
N TYR A 145 6.01 0.81 -15.05
CA TYR A 145 5.67 1.46 -16.32
C TYR A 145 5.37 0.45 -17.44
N ALA A 146 6.11 -0.66 -17.52
CA ALA A 146 5.87 -1.71 -18.50
C ALA A 146 4.48 -2.35 -18.30
N ASP A 147 4.10 -2.66 -17.07
CA ASP A 147 2.78 -3.21 -16.73
C ASP A 147 1.66 -2.21 -17.04
N LEU A 148 1.85 -0.93 -16.71
CA LEU A 148 0.89 0.13 -17.05
C LEU A 148 0.71 0.28 -18.57
N ALA A 149 1.81 0.19 -19.33
CA ALA A 149 1.77 0.24 -20.78
C ALA A 149 1.06 -0.97 -21.39
N LEU A 150 1.28 -2.18 -20.86
CA LEU A 150 0.55 -3.39 -21.26
C LEU A 150 -0.95 -3.26 -20.98
N GLY A 151 -1.32 -2.78 -19.78
CA GLY A 151 -2.72 -2.52 -19.42
C GLY A 151 -3.38 -1.49 -20.32
N ALA A 152 -2.67 -0.38 -20.62
CA ALA A 152 -3.14 0.64 -21.54
C ALA A 152 -3.32 0.09 -22.96
N LEU A 153 -2.39 -0.74 -23.45
CA LEU A 153 -2.50 -1.40 -24.75
C LEU A 153 -3.74 -2.29 -24.81
N PHE A 154 -3.95 -3.14 -23.80
CA PHE A 154 -5.14 -4.00 -23.71
C PHE A 154 -6.43 -3.16 -23.77
N TYR A 155 -6.49 -2.09 -22.98
CA TYR A 155 -7.65 -1.19 -22.96
C TYR A 155 -7.89 -0.51 -24.31
N LEU A 156 -6.84 0.05 -24.94
CA LEU A 156 -6.97 0.75 -26.22
C LEU A 156 -7.44 -0.21 -27.31
N VAL A 157 -6.88 -1.41 -27.37
CA VAL A 157 -7.29 -2.43 -28.34
C VAL A 157 -8.75 -2.81 -28.11
N GLY A 158 -9.10 -3.23 -26.89
CA GLY A 158 -10.49 -3.62 -26.59
C GLY A 158 -11.49 -2.49 -26.82
N LYS A 159 -11.09 -1.23 -26.58
CA LYS A 159 -11.95 -0.06 -26.79
C LYS A 159 -12.14 0.29 -28.27
N PHE A 160 -11.10 0.17 -29.10
CA PHE A 160 -11.16 0.55 -30.52
C PHE A 160 -11.63 -0.58 -31.43
N THR A 161 -11.38 -1.83 -31.07
CA THR A 161 -11.81 -2.99 -31.86
C THR A 161 -13.15 -3.56 -31.41
N GLU A 162 -13.63 -3.17 -30.22
CA GLU A 162 -14.81 -3.74 -29.55
C GLU A 162 -14.73 -5.28 -29.40
N ASP A 163 -13.51 -5.83 -29.47
CA ASP A 163 -13.21 -7.26 -29.43
C ASP A 163 -12.24 -7.55 -28.28
N LEU A 164 -12.79 -8.15 -27.22
CA LEU A 164 -12.04 -8.51 -26.02
C LEU A 164 -11.08 -9.69 -26.27
N ALA A 165 -11.40 -10.59 -27.20
CA ALA A 165 -10.53 -11.71 -27.55
C ALA A 165 -9.29 -11.21 -28.28
N LEU A 166 -9.47 -10.27 -29.22
CA LEU A 166 -8.36 -9.61 -29.91
C LEU A 166 -7.48 -8.83 -28.91
N ALA A 167 -8.09 -8.09 -27.98
CA ALA A 167 -7.36 -7.40 -26.91
C ALA A 167 -6.53 -8.36 -26.05
N ALA A 168 -7.09 -9.52 -25.69
CA ALA A 168 -6.38 -10.55 -24.93
C ALA A 168 -5.21 -11.16 -25.72
N ILE A 169 -5.39 -11.46 -27.01
CA ILE A 169 -4.33 -11.99 -27.87
C ILE A 169 -3.20 -10.97 -28.04
N VAL A 170 -3.52 -9.70 -28.31
CA VAL A 170 -2.53 -8.63 -28.44
C VAL A 170 -1.79 -8.40 -27.12
N GLY A 171 -2.52 -8.38 -25.99
CA GLY A 171 -1.92 -8.27 -24.66
C GLY A 171 -0.97 -9.42 -24.35
N ALA A 172 -1.37 -10.67 -24.63
CA ALA A 172 -0.52 -11.84 -24.45
C ALA A 172 0.72 -11.80 -25.36
N GLY A 173 0.57 -11.41 -26.62
CA GLY A 173 1.66 -11.24 -27.56
C GLY A 173 2.66 -10.16 -27.13
N ALA A 174 2.17 -9.01 -26.66
CA ALA A 174 3.01 -7.93 -26.13
C ALA A 174 3.74 -8.35 -24.84
N GLY A 175 3.08 -9.09 -23.95
CA GLY A 175 3.72 -9.68 -22.76
C GLY A 175 4.85 -10.64 -23.13
N LEU A 176 4.62 -11.54 -24.09
CA LEU A 176 5.65 -12.43 -24.63
C LEU A 176 6.81 -11.65 -25.26
N ALA A 177 6.52 -10.61 -26.03
CA ALA A 177 7.54 -9.75 -26.62
C ALA A 177 8.39 -9.06 -25.54
N LEU A 178 7.79 -8.60 -24.44
CA LEU A 178 8.51 -8.06 -23.30
C LEU A 178 9.39 -9.09 -22.61
N VAL A 179 8.94 -10.35 -22.48
CA VAL A 179 9.76 -11.45 -21.95
C VAL A 179 11.01 -11.67 -22.81
N VAL A 180 10.86 -11.63 -24.14
CA VAL A 180 12.00 -11.73 -25.07
C VAL A 180 12.89 -10.49 -24.98
N LEU A 181 12.32 -9.29 -24.95
CA LEU A 181 13.04 -8.02 -24.90
C LEU A 181 13.86 -7.87 -23.61
N GLN A 182 13.33 -8.39 -22.49
CA GLN A 182 14.04 -8.40 -21.20
C GLN A 182 15.43 -9.04 -21.31
N ARG A 183 15.64 -10.01 -22.21
CA ARG A 183 16.95 -10.66 -22.42
C ARG A 183 18.00 -9.68 -22.97
N PHE A 184 17.57 -8.62 -23.65
CA PHE A 184 18.44 -7.64 -24.31
C PHE A 184 18.55 -6.33 -23.53
N VAL A 185 17.72 -6.13 -22.51
CA VAL A 185 17.65 -4.89 -21.74
C VAL A 185 18.21 -5.09 -20.34
N LYS A 186 19.08 -4.17 -19.89
CA LYS A 186 19.74 -4.23 -18.58
C LYS A 186 18.82 -3.85 -17.41
N VAL A 187 17.76 -3.09 -17.68
CA VAL A 187 16.74 -2.74 -16.67
C VAL A 187 15.71 -3.86 -16.52
N ASP A 188 15.23 -4.06 -15.29
CA ASP A 188 14.18 -5.04 -14.97
C ASP A 188 12.81 -4.47 -15.40
N LEU A 189 12.36 -4.85 -16.59
CA LEU A 189 11.05 -4.51 -17.16
C LEU A 189 9.95 -5.44 -16.66
N LEU A 190 10.30 -6.66 -16.23
CA LEU A 190 9.32 -7.68 -15.85
C LEU A 190 9.02 -7.65 -14.35
N GLY A 191 9.86 -6.99 -13.55
CA GLY A 191 9.58 -6.73 -12.14
C GLY A 191 9.46 -7.99 -11.30
N GLY A 192 9.97 -9.11 -11.81
CA GLY A 192 9.79 -10.45 -11.29
C GLY A 192 8.41 -11.10 -11.57
N PHE A 193 7.30 -10.37 -11.64
CA PHE A 193 5.96 -10.94 -11.79
C PHE A 193 5.47 -11.08 -13.23
N ALA A 194 5.98 -10.28 -14.17
CA ALA A 194 5.42 -10.23 -15.52
C ALA A 194 5.58 -11.53 -16.33
N VAL A 195 6.59 -12.37 -16.06
CA VAL A 195 6.67 -13.71 -16.68
C VAL A 195 5.49 -14.57 -16.24
N PHE A 196 5.19 -14.57 -14.94
CA PHE A 196 4.06 -15.30 -14.40
C PHE A 196 2.74 -14.73 -14.92
N GLY A 197 2.60 -13.40 -14.93
CA GLY A 197 1.44 -12.71 -15.51
C GLY A 197 1.25 -13.05 -16.99
N THR A 198 2.33 -13.09 -17.78
CA THR A 198 2.29 -13.46 -19.20
C THR A 198 1.82 -14.90 -19.40
N ILE A 199 2.35 -15.85 -18.61
CA ILE A 199 1.89 -17.24 -18.62
C ILE A 199 0.40 -17.31 -18.28
N MET A 200 -0.03 -16.58 -17.26
CA MET A 200 -1.44 -16.52 -16.87
C MET A 200 -2.34 -15.91 -17.94
N LEU A 201 -1.88 -14.87 -18.65
CA LEU A 201 -2.60 -14.29 -19.77
C LEU A 201 -2.75 -15.30 -20.91
N VAL A 202 -1.71 -16.07 -21.23
CA VAL A 202 -1.77 -17.12 -22.25
C VAL A 202 -2.74 -18.22 -21.83
N ILE A 203 -2.68 -18.70 -20.59
CA ILE A 203 -3.63 -19.71 -20.07
C ILE A 203 -5.06 -19.15 -20.12
N SER A 204 -5.26 -17.91 -19.69
CA SER A 204 -6.55 -17.20 -19.71
C SER A 204 -7.11 -17.05 -21.13
N ALA A 205 -6.25 -16.74 -22.11
CA ALA A 205 -6.63 -16.61 -23.52
C ALA A 205 -7.00 -17.97 -24.13
N ILE A 206 -6.21 -19.02 -23.86
CA ILE A 206 -6.53 -20.39 -24.29
C ILE A 206 -7.89 -20.82 -23.71
N PHE A 207 -8.12 -20.56 -22.43
CA PHE A 207 -9.38 -20.88 -21.76
C PHE A 207 -10.56 -20.17 -22.43
N SER A 208 -10.42 -18.88 -22.75
CA SER A 208 -11.45 -18.10 -23.44
C SER A 208 -11.72 -18.53 -24.88
N LEU A 209 -10.73 -19.11 -25.57
CA LEU A 209 -10.93 -19.65 -26.93
C LEU A 209 -11.53 -21.06 -26.91
N ALA A 210 -11.15 -21.88 -25.93
CA ALA A 210 -11.56 -23.28 -25.86
C ALA A 210 -12.92 -23.50 -25.20
N LEU A 211 -13.31 -22.62 -24.27
CA LEU A 211 -14.51 -22.78 -23.44
C LEU A 211 -15.34 -21.49 -23.48
N GLN A 212 -16.30 -21.45 -24.42
CA GLN A 212 -17.16 -20.29 -24.66
C GLN A 212 -18.51 -20.34 -23.93
N ASP A 213 -18.83 -21.44 -23.24
CA ASP A 213 -20.10 -21.57 -22.53
C ASP A 213 -20.15 -20.66 -21.29
N ASP A 214 -21.32 -20.09 -21.02
CA ASP A 214 -21.55 -19.13 -19.91
C ASP A 214 -21.12 -19.69 -18.55
N TYR A 215 -21.33 -20.99 -18.32
CA TYR A 215 -20.86 -21.68 -17.12
C TYR A 215 -19.33 -21.60 -16.97
N TRP A 216 -18.59 -21.84 -18.05
CA TRP A 216 -17.13 -21.78 -18.03
C TRP A 216 -16.61 -20.36 -17.94
N VAL A 217 -17.35 -19.38 -18.44
CA VAL A 217 -17.05 -17.96 -18.22
C VAL A 217 -17.10 -17.63 -16.72
N GLN A 218 -18.14 -18.08 -16.01
CA GLN A 218 -18.25 -17.88 -14.56
C GLN A 218 -17.17 -18.64 -13.78
N MET A 219 -16.83 -19.86 -14.21
CA MET A 219 -15.84 -20.72 -13.54
C MET A 219 -14.39 -20.36 -13.84
N LYS A 220 -14.11 -19.57 -14.87
CA LYS A 220 -12.76 -19.15 -15.25
C LYS A 220 -11.99 -18.56 -14.07
N GLY A 221 -12.63 -17.67 -13.31
CA GLY A 221 -12.05 -17.04 -12.12
C GLY A 221 -11.68 -18.07 -11.03
N THR A 222 -12.56 -19.05 -10.80
CA THR A 222 -12.33 -20.14 -9.85
C THR A 222 -11.13 -20.99 -10.24
N VAL A 223 -11.08 -21.46 -11.50
CA VAL A 223 -10.01 -22.35 -11.99
C VAL A 223 -8.66 -21.65 -11.95
N LEU A 224 -8.58 -20.43 -12.49
CA LEU A 224 -7.33 -19.65 -12.48
C LEU A 224 -6.93 -19.24 -11.06
N GLY A 225 -7.90 -18.93 -10.20
CA GLY A 225 -7.68 -18.61 -8.79
C GLY A 225 -7.08 -19.79 -8.02
N LEU A 226 -7.65 -20.98 -8.14
CA LEU A 226 -7.12 -22.20 -7.50
C LEU A 226 -5.75 -22.61 -8.06
N PHE A 227 -5.54 -22.47 -9.37
CA PHE A 227 -4.24 -22.73 -9.98
C PHE A 227 -3.16 -21.77 -9.44
N THR A 228 -3.46 -20.47 -9.41
CA THR A 228 -2.60 -19.45 -8.80
C THR A 228 -2.31 -19.77 -7.34
N ALA A 229 -3.37 -20.04 -6.56
CA ALA A 229 -3.24 -20.33 -5.14
C ALA A 229 -2.36 -21.56 -4.88
N SER A 230 -2.48 -22.60 -5.70
CA SER A 230 -1.65 -23.80 -5.60
C SER A 230 -0.17 -23.50 -5.79
N ILE A 231 0.16 -22.70 -6.81
CA ILE A 231 1.54 -22.28 -7.09
C ILE A 231 2.10 -21.44 -5.92
N PHE A 232 1.30 -20.51 -5.40
CA PHE A 232 1.68 -19.71 -4.23
C PHE A 232 1.84 -20.56 -2.96
N MET A 233 0.99 -21.57 -2.76
CA MET A 233 1.12 -22.51 -1.64
C MET A 233 2.42 -23.29 -1.74
N ILE A 234 2.75 -23.80 -2.93
CA ILE A 234 3.97 -24.55 -3.17
C ILE A 234 5.20 -23.69 -2.87
N ASP A 235 5.21 -22.45 -3.34
CA ASP A 235 6.29 -21.51 -3.05
C ASP A 235 6.38 -21.19 -1.55
N GLY A 236 5.26 -20.89 -0.91
CA GLY A 236 5.21 -20.51 0.50
C GLY A 236 5.62 -21.63 1.46
N VAL A 237 5.16 -22.85 1.21
CA VAL A 237 5.40 -24.02 2.08
C VAL A 237 6.75 -24.66 1.78
N PHE A 238 7.05 -24.98 0.52
CA PHE A 238 8.25 -25.76 0.18
C PHE A 238 9.46 -24.91 -0.13
N ARG A 239 9.27 -23.69 -0.68
CA ARG A 239 10.36 -22.78 -1.03
C ARG A 239 10.48 -21.58 -0.09
N GLN A 240 9.73 -21.59 1.01
CA GLN A 240 9.71 -20.51 2.01
C GLN A 240 9.38 -19.12 1.42
N GLY A 241 8.65 -19.07 0.31
CA GLY A 241 8.30 -17.83 -0.39
C GLY A 241 9.45 -17.23 -1.21
N ALA A 242 10.50 -17.98 -1.50
CA ALA A 242 11.71 -17.47 -2.17
C ALA A 242 11.42 -16.90 -3.57
N TYR A 243 10.35 -17.32 -4.25
CA TYR A 243 9.98 -16.80 -5.55
C TYR A 243 8.93 -15.69 -5.45
N PHE A 244 7.70 -16.00 -5.07
CA PHE A 244 6.58 -15.06 -5.08
C PHE A 244 6.61 -14.14 -3.87
N GLY A 245 6.84 -14.68 -2.67
CA GLY A 245 6.89 -13.88 -1.46
C GLY A 245 7.99 -12.82 -1.50
N ALA A 246 9.18 -13.20 -1.97
CA ALA A 246 10.30 -12.29 -2.18
C ALA A 246 9.99 -11.19 -3.20
N ARG A 247 9.20 -11.49 -4.24
CA ARG A 247 8.80 -10.48 -5.24
C ARG A 247 7.75 -9.52 -4.71
N ILE A 248 6.77 -9.99 -3.92
CA ILE A 248 5.77 -9.09 -3.30
C ILE A 248 6.50 -8.09 -2.40
N GLU A 249 7.43 -8.54 -1.56
CA GLU A 249 8.18 -7.66 -0.67
C GLU A 249 8.98 -6.56 -1.42
N ARG A 250 9.36 -6.78 -2.69
CA ARG A 250 10.04 -5.75 -3.51
C ARG A 250 9.17 -4.51 -3.73
N TYR A 251 7.85 -4.67 -3.76
CA TYR A 251 6.89 -3.59 -3.98
C TYR A 251 6.26 -3.06 -2.69
N MET A 252 6.48 -3.77 -1.59
CA MET A 252 5.91 -3.37 -0.30
C MET A 252 6.84 -2.40 0.43
N PRO A 253 6.28 -1.32 1.03
CA PRO A 253 7.06 -0.37 1.83
C PRO A 253 7.47 -0.94 3.19
N LEU A 254 6.87 -2.07 3.59
CA LEU A 254 7.08 -2.74 4.87
C LEU A 254 7.82 -4.07 4.66
N PRO A 255 8.71 -4.47 5.60
CA PRO A 255 9.37 -5.75 5.55
C PRO A 255 8.40 -6.90 5.90
N LEU A 256 8.37 -7.95 5.07
CA LEU A 256 7.41 -9.05 5.18
C LEU A 256 8.13 -10.41 5.24
N HIS A 257 7.58 -11.37 5.99
CA HIS A 257 8.01 -12.76 5.93
C HIS A 257 7.57 -13.37 4.60
N HIS A 258 8.53 -13.76 3.75
CA HIS A 258 8.28 -14.27 2.40
C HIS A 258 7.35 -15.49 2.38
N ASN A 259 7.58 -16.45 3.30
CA ASN A 259 6.75 -17.63 3.43
C ASN A 259 5.30 -17.28 3.80
N ARG A 260 5.11 -16.40 4.79
CA ARG A 260 3.78 -15.99 5.24
C ARG A 260 3.03 -15.24 4.17
N ILE A 261 3.66 -14.26 3.50
CA ILE A 261 2.96 -13.53 2.43
C ILE A 261 2.58 -14.48 1.28
N ALA A 262 3.44 -15.43 0.90
CA ALA A 262 3.10 -16.41 -0.14
C ALA A 262 1.94 -17.35 0.26
N ILE A 263 1.95 -17.89 1.49
CA ILE A 263 0.86 -18.70 2.03
C ILE A 263 -0.43 -17.88 2.16
N GLY A 264 -0.33 -16.63 2.61
CA GLY A 264 -1.46 -15.72 2.74
C GLY A 264 -2.10 -15.42 1.39
N MET A 265 -1.31 -15.12 0.37
CA MET A 265 -1.81 -14.94 -1.00
C MET A 265 -2.44 -16.21 -1.58
N SER A 266 -1.93 -17.39 -1.22
CA SER A 266 -2.60 -18.66 -1.55
C SER A 266 -3.97 -18.77 -0.88
N ALA A 267 -4.05 -18.48 0.42
CA ALA A 267 -5.30 -18.48 1.17
C ALA A 267 -6.32 -17.49 0.59
N LEU A 268 -5.87 -16.29 0.23
CA LEU A 268 -6.68 -15.30 -0.50
C LEU A 268 -7.24 -15.90 -1.78
N GLY A 269 -6.38 -16.44 -2.65
CA GLY A 269 -6.80 -17.02 -3.92
C GLY A 269 -7.80 -18.18 -3.76
N MET A 270 -7.60 -19.05 -2.75
CA MET A 270 -8.56 -20.11 -2.44
C MET A 270 -9.90 -19.55 -1.96
N VAL A 271 -9.90 -18.62 -1.01
CA VAL A 271 -11.14 -18.03 -0.48
C VAL A 271 -11.93 -17.34 -1.60
N MET A 272 -11.26 -16.54 -2.43
CA MET A 272 -11.93 -15.86 -3.54
C MET A 272 -12.45 -16.85 -4.59
N ALA A 273 -11.69 -17.91 -4.91
CA ALA A 273 -12.14 -18.94 -5.83
C ALA A 273 -13.35 -19.71 -5.30
N PHE A 274 -13.34 -20.10 -4.02
CA PHE A 274 -14.49 -20.77 -3.40
C PHE A 274 -15.70 -19.86 -3.28
N ALA A 275 -15.51 -18.56 -2.99
CA ALA A 275 -16.59 -17.59 -2.98
C ALA A 275 -17.20 -17.43 -4.37
N ASN A 276 -16.38 -17.28 -5.42
CA ASN A 276 -16.86 -17.22 -6.80
C ASN A 276 -17.62 -18.50 -7.20
N TYR A 277 -17.06 -19.68 -6.89
CA TYR A 277 -17.73 -20.96 -7.13
C TYR A 277 -19.09 -21.04 -6.42
N TYR A 278 -19.13 -20.69 -5.14
CA TYR A 278 -20.36 -20.72 -4.35
C TYR A 278 -21.41 -19.76 -4.92
N VAL A 279 -21.02 -18.55 -5.31
CA VAL A 279 -21.93 -17.56 -5.90
C VAL A 279 -22.47 -18.06 -7.24
N ALA A 280 -21.61 -18.55 -8.12
CA ALA A 280 -22.01 -19.01 -9.44
C ALA A 280 -22.93 -20.26 -9.40
N GLU A 281 -22.70 -21.18 -8.46
CA GLU A 281 -23.48 -22.42 -8.37
C GLU A 281 -24.85 -22.22 -7.67
N ASN A 282 -24.94 -21.26 -6.74
CA ASN A 282 -26.11 -21.12 -5.86
C ASN A 282 -26.97 -19.88 -6.14
N PHE A 283 -26.53 -18.96 -6.99
CA PHE A 283 -27.25 -17.71 -7.27
C PHE A 283 -27.48 -17.51 -8.77
N SER A 284 -28.28 -16.50 -9.11
CA SER A 284 -28.50 -16.11 -10.50
C SER A 284 -27.28 -15.42 -11.11
N GLU A 285 -27.23 -15.41 -12.44
CA GLU A 285 -26.21 -14.70 -13.21
C GLU A 285 -26.16 -13.20 -12.88
N ASP A 286 -27.30 -12.54 -12.73
CA ASP A 286 -27.38 -11.13 -12.33
C ASP A 286 -26.70 -10.86 -10.97
N PHE A 287 -26.86 -11.80 -10.02
CA PHE A 287 -26.21 -11.68 -8.73
C PHE A 287 -24.71 -11.97 -8.85
N TRP A 288 -24.31 -12.96 -9.68
CA TRP A 288 -22.90 -13.22 -9.97
C TRP A 288 -22.20 -12.00 -10.60
N LEU A 289 -22.85 -11.30 -11.54
CA LEU A 289 -22.33 -10.04 -12.10
C LEU A 289 -22.17 -8.95 -11.03
N THR A 290 -23.13 -8.85 -10.12
CA THR A 290 -23.05 -7.92 -8.98
C THR A 290 -21.86 -8.28 -8.07
N TRP A 291 -21.67 -9.57 -7.81
CA TRP A 291 -20.56 -10.08 -7.01
C TRP A 291 -19.21 -9.72 -7.62
N THR A 292 -18.97 -10.09 -8.88
CA THR A 292 -17.68 -9.86 -9.55
C THR A 292 -17.38 -8.37 -9.76
N THR A 293 -18.42 -7.55 -9.93
CA THR A 293 -18.25 -6.11 -10.17
C THR A 293 -18.01 -5.33 -8.89
N PHE A 294 -18.74 -5.63 -7.80
CA PHE A 294 -18.79 -4.75 -6.63
C PHE A 294 -18.35 -5.38 -5.31
N LEU A 295 -18.49 -6.69 -5.13
CA LEU A 295 -18.25 -7.36 -3.84
C LEU A 295 -16.87 -8.03 -3.78
N ASP A 296 -16.42 -8.59 -4.90
CA ASP A 296 -15.16 -9.32 -5.01
C ASP A 296 -13.95 -8.44 -4.66
N MET A 297 -13.91 -7.20 -5.19
CA MET A 297 -12.80 -6.28 -4.99
C MET A 297 -12.67 -5.78 -3.53
N PRO A 298 -13.74 -5.28 -2.87
CA PRO A 298 -13.64 -4.90 -1.46
C PRO A 298 -13.27 -6.06 -0.54
N LEU A 299 -13.81 -7.26 -0.80
CA LEU A 299 -13.51 -8.45 0.00
C LEU A 299 -12.03 -8.85 -0.15
N SER A 300 -11.56 -8.96 -1.39
CA SER A 300 -10.16 -9.32 -1.67
C SER A 300 -9.18 -8.28 -1.10
N MET A 301 -9.52 -6.99 -1.18
CA MET A 301 -8.74 -5.90 -0.58
C MET A 301 -8.66 -6.04 0.95
N GLY A 302 -9.80 -6.28 1.62
CA GLY A 302 -9.86 -6.47 3.08
C GLY A 302 -9.02 -7.67 3.54
N LEU A 303 -9.15 -8.80 2.85
CA LEU A 303 -8.36 -10.01 3.13
C LEU A 303 -6.86 -9.78 2.86
N PHE A 304 -6.51 -9.08 1.78
CA PHE A 304 -5.13 -8.74 1.45
C PHE A 304 -4.48 -7.90 2.54
N TYR A 305 -5.16 -6.88 3.07
CA TYR A 305 -4.63 -6.09 4.19
C TYR A 305 -4.49 -6.92 5.47
N ALA A 306 -5.44 -7.82 5.75
CA ALA A 306 -5.32 -8.75 6.88
C ALA A 306 -4.08 -9.66 6.74
N ILE A 307 -3.80 -10.13 5.53
CA ILE A 307 -2.61 -10.93 5.22
C ILE A 307 -1.33 -10.12 5.39
N ILE A 308 -1.28 -8.88 4.89
CA ILE A 308 -0.11 -8.01 5.08
C ILE A 308 0.17 -7.83 6.57
N PHE A 309 -0.87 -7.54 7.35
CA PHE A 309 -0.75 -7.37 8.80
C PHE A 309 -0.19 -8.62 9.48
N TRP A 310 -0.66 -9.81 9.07
CA TRP A 310 -0.19 -11.09 9.59
C TRP A 310 1.23 -11.47 9.14
N ALA A 311 1.59 -11.16 7.90
CA ALA A 311 2.86 -11.52 7.27
C ALA A 311 4.01 -10.57 7.64
N ARG A 312 3.71 -9.44 8.28
CA ARG A 312 4.70 -8.42 8.62
C ARG A 312 5.74 -8.92 9.62
N LYS A 313 7.01 -8.56 9.38
CA LYS A 313 8.10 -8.75 10.33
C LYS A 313 7.96 -7.72 11.46
N LYS A 314 7.95 -8.16 12.72
CA LYS A 314 8.07 -7.24 13.86
C LYS A 314 9.51 -6.75 13.91
N SER A 315 9.73 -5.45 14.15
CA SER A 315 11.08 -4.91 14.38
C SER A 315 11.64 -5.60 15.63
N THR A 316 12.55 -6.54 15.43
CA THR A 316 13.38 -7.05 16.51
C THR A 316 14.42 -5.98 16.78
N GLY A 317 14.23 -5.24 17.88
CA GLY A 317 15.30 -4.38 18.40
C GLY A 317 16.60 -5.20 18.57
N PRO A 318 17.76 -4.54 18.51
CA PRO A 318 19.04 -5.23 18.64
C PRO A 318 19.09 -5.97 19.98
N ALA A 319 19.46 -7.25 19.92
CA ALA A 319 19.79 -8.08 21.08
C ALA A 319 21.14 -7.67 21.66
#